data_AF-A0A257LF31-F1
#
_entry.id   AF-A0A257LF31-F1
#
_cell.length_a   1.000
_cell.length_b   1.000
_cell.length_c   1.000
_cell.angle_alpha   90.00
_cell.angle_beta   90.00
_cell.angle_gamma   90.00
#
_symmetry.space_group_name_H-M   'P 1'
#
loop_
_entity.id
_entity.type
_entity.pdbx_description
1 polymer ?
#
loop_
_entity_poly.entity_id
_entity_poly.type
_entity_poly.pdbx_seq_one_letter_code
_entity_poly.pdbx_strand_id
1 'polypeptide(L)' 'MSKPLTAKKIAAELAKLPGWAWEHDALAKTFEFADFRAALAFMVRAGFEAEELNHHPEWMNVYKTV' A
#
# COMPACT_ATOMS: atom_id res chain seq x y z
N MET A 1 9.77 9.46 -16.08
CA MET A 1 10.53 8.62 -15.13
C MET A 1 10.55 9.32 -13.79
N SER A 2 9.88 8.77 -12.79
CA SER A 2 10.01 9.24 -11.40
C SER A 2 11.43 8.95 -10.89
N LYS A 3 11.95 9.81 -10.02
CA LYS A 3 13.24 9.59 -9.35
C LYS A 3 12.98 8.98 -7.98
N PRO A 4 13.56 7.81 -7.66
CA PRO A 4 13.44 7.23 -6.33
C PRO A 4 13.92 8.19 -5.22
N LEU A 5 13.27 8.13 -4.07
CA LEU A 5 13.70 8.86 -2.88
C LEU A 5 14.99 8.24 -2.32
N THR A 6 15.80 9.05 -1.64
CA THR A 6 16.94 8.54 -0.88
C THR A 6 16.46 7.88 0.41
N ALA A 7 17.21 6.91 0.94
CA ALA A 7 16.86 6.23 2.21
C ALA A 7 16.55 7.20 3.36
N LYS A 8 17.30 8.30 3.48
CA LYS A 8 17.03 9.35 4.48
C LYS A 8 15.68 10.03 4.29
N LYS A 9 15.27 10.29 3.03
CA LYS A 9 13.96 10.87 2.71
C LYS A 9 12.85 9.85 2.92
N ILE A 10 13.05 8.59 2.54
CA ILE A 10 12.11 7.50 2.80
C ILE A 10 11.81 7.41 4.30
N ALA A 11 12.84 7.35 5.15
CA ALA A 11 12.65 7.29 6.60
C ALA A 11 11.88 8.49 7.16
N ALA A 12 12.15 9.70 6.65
CA ALA A 12 11.47 10.92 7.10
C ALA A 12 9.98 10.97 6.70
N GLU A 13 9.65 10.51 5.48
CA GLU A 13 8.25 10.45 5.02
C GLU A 13 7.50 9.26 5.64
N LEU A 14 8.17 8.11 5.83
CA LEU A 14 7.61 6.93 6.45
C LEU A 14 7.15 7.18 7.90
N ALA A 15 7.85 8.03 8.64
CA ALA A 15 7.46 8.44 9.99
C ALA A 15 6.06 9.08 10.06
N LYS A 16 5.52 9.55 8.92
CA LYS A 16 4.18 10.15 8.80
C LYS A 16 3.10 9.14 8.38
N LEU A 17 3.48 7.90 8.08
CA LEU A 17 2.61 6.87 7.50
C LEU A 17 2.46 5.70 8.50
N PRO A 18 1.60 5.82 9.52
CA PRO A 18 1.47 4.79 10.55
C PRO A 18 1.04 3.44 9.97
N GLY A 19 1.75 2.39 10.41
CA GLY A 19 1.54 1.01 9.98
C GLY A 19 2.17 0.65 8.63
N TRP A 20 2.83 1.59 7.94
CA TRP A 20 3.68 1.28 6.79
C TRP A 20 5.11 1.01 7.23
N ALA A 21 5.77 0.09 6.55
CA ALA A 21 7.18 -0.25 6.71
C ALA A 21 7.92 -0.12 5.37
N TRP A 22 9.23 0.08 5.42
CA TRP A 22 10.09 0.00 4.23
C TRP A 22 10.81 -1.34 4.24
N GLU A 23 10.41 -2.23 3.33
CA GLU A 23 10.85 -3.62 3.26
C GLU A 23 11.11 -4.00 1.80
N HIS A 24 12.18 -4.76 1.54
CA HIS A 24 12.52 -5.21 0.18
C HIS A 24 12.54 -4.10 -0.89
N ASP A 25 13.03 -2.91 -0.52
CA ASP A 25 13.07 -1.71 -1.36
C ASP A 25 11.68 -1.17 -1.81
N ALA A 26 10.62 -1.51 -1.06
CA ALA A 26 9.26 -1.05 -1.28
C ALA A 26 8.57 -0.66 0.03
N LEU A 27 7.49 0.12 -0.06
CA LEU A 27 6.62 0.36 1.10
C LEU A 27 5.60 -0.78 1.22
N ALA A 28 5.52 -1.37 2.41
CA ALA A 28 4.61 -2.48 2.70
C ALA A 28 3.70 -2.14 3.88
N LYS A 29 2.45 -2.61 3.82
CA LYS A 29 1.48 -2.55 4.90
C LYS A 29 0.48 -3.68 4.78
N THR A 30 0.13 -4.28 5.90
CA THR A 30 -0.97 -5.25 6.00
C THR A 30 -2.21 -4.57 6.56
N PHE A 31 -3.35 -4.82 5.91
CA PHE A 31 -4.66 -4.37 6.33
C PHE A 31 -5.49 -5.58 6.73
N GLU A 32 -6.10 -5.52 7.92
CA GLU A 32 -7.07 -6.52 8.38
C GLU A 32 -8.45 -5.88 8.49
N PHE A 33 -9.44 -6.50 7.86
CA PHE A 33 -10.82 -6.06 7.81
C PHE A 33 -11.74 -6.99 8.61
N ALA A 34 -13.02 -6.64 8.74
CA ALA A 34 -13.98 -7.48 9.45
C ALA A 34 -14.22 -8.83 8.73
N ASP A 35 -14.26 -8.82 7.40
CA ASP A 35 -14.51 -9.99 6.55
C ASP A 35 -13.95 -9.78 5.13
N PHE A 36 -14.13 -10.79 4.27
CA PHE A 36 -13.71 -10.72 2.86
C PHE A 36 -14.45 -9.66 2.05
N ARG A 37 -15.71 -9.34 2.36
CA ARG A 37 -16.47 -8.33 1.61
C ARG A 37 -15.88 -6.94 1.84
N ALA A 38 -15.51 -6.65 3.09
CA ALA A 38 -14.84 -5.41 3.45
C ALA A 38 -13.44 -5.30 2.81
N ALA A 39 -12.66 -6.38 2.80
CA ALA A 39 -11.36 -6.44 2.13
C ALA A 39 -11.48 -6.21 0.61
N LEU A 40 -12.40 -6.90 -0.04
CA LEU A 40 -12.63 -6.75 -1.49
C LEU A 40 -13.10 -5.34 -1.84
N ALA A 41 -13.99 -4.74 -1.05
CA ALA A 41 -14.43 -3.36 -1.24
C ALA A 41 -13.29 -2.34 -1.10
N PHE A 42 -12.35 -2.59 -0.17
CA PHE A 42 -11.12 -1.80 -0.07
C PHE A 42 -10.28 -1.92 -1.35
N MET A 43 -10.05 -3.14 -1.84
CA MET A 43 -9.24 -3.37 -3.04
C MET A 43 -9.86 -2.71 -4.28
N VAL A 44 -11.18 -2.80 -4.47
CA VAL A 44 -11.86 -2.16 -5.60
C VAL A 44 -11.67 -0.64 -5.59
N ARG A 45 -11.86 0.01 -4.43
CA ARG A 45 -11.66 1.46 -4.31
C ARG A 45 -10.21 1.86 -4.55
N ALA A 46 -9.27 1.17 -3.91
CA ALA A 46 -7.84 1.43 -4.11
C ALA A 46 -7.41 1.19 -5.57
N GLY A 47 -8.01 0.23 -6.26
CA GLY A 47 -7.75 -0.05 -7.68
C GLY A 47 -8.14 1.10 -8.61
N PHE A 48 -9.24 1.81 -8.33
CA PHE A 48 -9.61 3.00 -9.11
C PHE A 48 -8.59 4.13 -8.95
N GLU A 49 -8.15 4.40 -7.72
CA GLU A 49 -7.11 5.41 -7.44
C GLU A 49 -5.77 5.04 -8.09
N ALA A 50 -5.39 3.75 -8.03
CA ALA A 50 -4.18 3.24 -8.65
C ALA A 50 -4.17 3.44 -10.18
N GLU A 51 -5.33 3.23 -10.83
CA GLU A 51 -5.49 3.44 -12.27
C GLU A 51 -5.41 4.93 -12.65
N GLU A 52 -6.08 5.81 -11.90
CA GLU A 52 -6.01 7.26 -12.13
C GLU A 52 -4.57 7.79 -12.00
N LEU A 53 -3.81 7.26 -11.03
CA LEU A 53 -2.41 7.60 -10.82
C LEU A 53 -1.45 6.90 -11.79
N ASN A 54 -1.93 5.94 -12.60
CA ASN A 54 -1.12 5.03 -13.40
C ASN A 54 0.03 4.42 -12.58
N HIS A 55 -0.29 3.98 -11.36
CA HIS A 55 0.65 3.41 -10.40
C HIS A 55 0.00 2.29 -9.60
N HIS A 56 0.27 1.05 -10.00
CA HIS A 56 -0.37 -0.14 -9.46
C HIS A 56 0.44 -0.75 -8.31
N PRO A 57 -0.22 -1.14 -7.19
CA PRO A 57 0.46 -1.85 -6.11
C PRO A 57 0.68 -3.33 -6.46
N GLU A 58 1.60 -3.94 -5.73
CA GLU A 58 1.66 -5.39 -5.56
C GLU A 58 1.01 -5.75 -4.22
N TRP A 59 0.04 -6.66 -4.21
CA TRP A 59 -0.66 -7.08 -2.98
C TRP A 59 -1.13 -8.54 -3.04
N MET A 60 -1.47 -9.08 -1.88
CA MET A 60 -2.02 -10.42 -1.74
C MET A 60 -3.22 -10.37 -0.81
N ASN A 61 -4.38 -10.87 -1.27
CA ASN A 61 -5.56 -10.96 -0.42
C ASN A 61 -5.86 -12.40 0.00
N VAL A 62 -5.99 -12.61 1.31
CA VAL A 62 -6.43 -13.88 1.91
C VAL A 62 -7.58 -13.58 2.88
N TYR A 63 -8.81 -13.84 2.44
CA TYR A 63 -10.04 -13.55 3.20
C TYR A 63 -10.09 -12.07 3.63
N LYS A 64 -9.97 -11.79 4.93
CA LYS A 64 -10.09 -10.43 5.50
C LYS A 64 -8.77 -9.66 5.53
N THR A 65 -7.67 -10.26 5.07
CA THR A 65 -6.33 -9.65 5.11
C THR A 65 -5.88 -9.29 3.70
N VAL A 66 -5.42 -8.05 3.51
CA VAL A 66 -4.85 -7.51 2.26
C VAL A 66 -3.47 -6.96 2.53
#